data_AF-A0A9N9N7X7-F1
#
_entry.id   AF-A0A9N9N7X7-F1
#
_cell.length_a   1.000
_cell.length_b   1.000
_cell.length_c   1.000
_cell.angle_alpha   90.00
_cell.angle_beta   90.00
_cell.angle_gamma   90.00
#
_symmetry.space_group_name_H-M   'P 1'
#
loop_
_entity.id
_entity.type
_entity.pdbx_description
1 polymer ?
#
loop_
_entity_poly.entity_id
_entity_poly.type
_entity_poly.pdbx_seq_one_letter_code
_entity_poly.pdbx_strand_id
1 'polypeptide(L)'
;PAQFDWDLQTNQQTDRWKRAELNHAVVEFVAPTEYMVRPPQPPVYLIVIDVSFPAVQSGAVATAAKTILESLDRIPNEDKRTKIGFITFDTSLHFYSLNSNASEPQMLVVSDLEDVFLPQPDDLLVNLTEARSVIESLLSRLGDMFKDTQTVGNSLGSALLAGFKLISSIGGKIVAILSSLPNNNPGALKPREDPKALGTAKESSLLQSADPFYKKFAVDCSRSQVCVDMFLLGSQYSDVATLSCCPRYTGGNTYFYPAFNAGRSEDALKFAHEFAEFLASPIALEAVMRVRASKGIRMTSFHGNFFVRQTDLLALPNVPRDHSYTIEVSIEENITTPTVCFQTALLHTTCFGERRIRVLTLALPVTNNLNELFASADQLAITTLLANKAVERSLSSKLEDARDALSNKMVDILGAYKSGVLGSQVGASPQLQICNNLKLLPLLSLALLKHVGLRESSQIPTDLRSYAMCLLTTMPSQLLIPYLHPRFYSLHNMPQEVGLYGPEGIIMPQPMNLSSEKFERNGAYLLEDGQNIFIWIGRQVSPQLCADLLNANSYEEVRSGKATLPQLDNPFSQRINAIIVKEDGDQSLRLWFMSHIIEDRTDTVMSYQQWLANLKDK
;
A
#
# COMPACT_ATOMS: atom_id res chain seq x y z
N PRO A 1 35.85 17.10 -15.36
CA PRO A 1 36.60 18.00 -14.46
C PRO A 1 37.79 17.25 -13.84
N ALA A 2 38.96 17.88 -13.65
CA ALA A 2 40.14 17.21 -13.07
C ALA A 2 39.90 16.70 -11.63
N GLN A 3 38.92 17.29 -10.94
CA GLN A 3 38.48 16.85 -9.61
C GLN A 3 37.97 15.40 -9.57
N PHE A 4 37.60 14.79 -10.71
CA PHE A 4 37.20 13.38 -10.77
C PHE A 4 38.37 12.41 -10.88
N ASP A 5 39.58 12.90 -11.16
CA ASP A 5 40.80 12.08 -11.21
C ASP A 5 41.54 12.06 -9.87
N TRP A 6 40.95 12.68 -8.85
CA TRP A 6 41.54 12.84 -7.52
C TRP A 6 40.51 12.50 -6.46
N ASP A 7 40.90 11.65 -5.50
CA ASP A 7 40.10 11.41 -4.31
C ASP A 7 40.59 12.34 -3.19
N LEU A 8 39.73 13.28 -2.79
CA LEU A 8 40.03 14.25 -1.74
C LEU A 8 40.12 13.61 -0.35
N GLN A 9 39.50 12.46 -0.11
CA GLN A 9 39.52 11.79 1.20
C GLN A 9 40.82 11.01 1.42
N THR A 10 41.27 10.27 0.39
CA THR A 10 42.51 9.49 0.45
C THR A 10 43.74 10.27 -0.03
N ASN A 11 43.54 11.45 -0.64
CA ASN A 11 44.56 12.30 -1.24
C ASN A 11 45.40 11.57 -2.30
N GLN A 12 44.74 10.72 -3.10
CA GLN A 12 45.36 9.91 -4.14
C GLN A 12 44.71 10.12 -5.50
N GLN A 13 45.50 9.91 -6.55
CA GLN A 13 44.98 9.88 -7.91
C GLN A 13 44.06 8.68 -8.06
N THR A 14 42.83 8.92 -8.49
CA THR A 14 41.81 7.90 -8.68
C THR A 14 41.46 7.83 -10.15
N ASP A 15 41.26 6.61 -10.65
CA ASP A 15 40.71 6.40 -11.97
C ASP A 15 39.23 6.81 -11.99
N ARG A 16 38.90 7.88 -12.72
CA ARG A 16 37.52 8.38 -12.85
C ARG A 16 36.53 7.32 -13.33
N TRP A 17 36.99 6.34 -14.12
CA TRP A 17 36.12 5.29 -14.66
C TRP A 17 35.76 4.22 -13.63
N LYS A 18 36.42 4.24 -12.46
CA LYS A 18 36.03 3.41 -11.31
C LYS A 18 35.01 4.10 -10.40
N ARG A 19 34.70 5.38 -10.62
CA ARG A 19 33.77 6.14 -9.79
C ARG A 19 32.33 5.74 -10.12
N ALA A 20 31.59 5.30 -9.11
CA ALA A 20 30.23 4.79 -9.30
C ALA A 20 29.32 5.86 -9.92
N GLU A 21 29.41 7.10 -9.46
CA GLU A 21 28.59 8.23 -9.88
C GLU A 21 28.80 8.70 -11.33
N LEU A 22 29.85 8.22 -11.99
CA LEU A 22 30.10 8.48 -13.42
C LEU A 22 29.68 7.32 -14.32
N ASN A 23 29.48 6.13 -13.77
CA ASN A 23 29.28 4.89 -14.55
C ASN A 23 27.96 4.18 -14.24
N HIS A 24 27.24 4.58 -13.19
CA HIS A 24 25.96 4.01 -12.80
C HIS A 24 24.89 5.09 -12.69
N ALA A 25 23.71 4.78 -13.22
CA ALA A 25 22.54 5.67 -13.19
C ALA A 25 21.94 5.83 -11.79
N VAL A 26 22.10 4.81 -10.93
CA VAL A 26 21.59 4.80 -9.56
C VAL A 26 22.77 4.64 -8.62
N VAL A 27 22.97 5.63 -7.76
CA VAL A 27 24.08 5.68 -6.80
C VAL A 27 23.63 6.24 -5.47
N GLU A 28 24.44 6.03 -4.45
CA GLU A 28 24.20 6.53 -3.10
C GLU A 28 25.47 7.21 -2.56
N PHE A 29 25.31 8.43 -2.07
CA PHE A 29 26.40 9.21 -1.48
C PHE A 29 26.26 9.25 0.04
N VAL A 30 27.39 9.27 0.74
CA VAL A 30 27.43 9.76 2.12
C VAL A 30 27.17 11.26 2.08
N ALA A 31 26.15 11.73 2.79
CA ALA A 31 25.84 13.15 2.83
C ALA A 31 26.89 13.88 3.68
N PRO A 32 27.52 14.96 3.17
CA PRO A 32 28.42 15.79 3.97
C PRO A 32 27.68 16.48 5.12
N THR A 33 28.42 16.99 6.10
CA THR A 33 27.85 17.60 7.33
C THR A 33 26.92 18.79 7.07
N GLU A 34 27.09 19.50 5.96
CA GLU A 34 26.18 20.59 5.53
C GLU A 34 24.74 20.12 5.24
N TYR A 35 24.53 18.83 4.99
CA TYR A 35 23.20 18.21 4.83
C TYR A 35 22.58 17.74 6.15
N MET A 36 23.21 18.08 7.27
CA MET A 36 22.79 17.68 8.62
C MET A 36 22.55 18.92 9.50
N VAL A 37 21.30 19.20 9.81
CA VAL A 37 20.92 20.26 10.78
C VAL A 37 20.92 19.76 12.22
N ARG A 38 20.82 18.44 12.39
CA ARG A 38 20.89 17.71 13.66
C ARG A 38 21.53 16.33 13.42
N PRO A 39 21.98 15.62 14.48
CA PRO A 39 22.45 14.25 14.35
C PRO A 39 21.39 13.34 13.70
N PRO A 40 21.79 12.28 12.96
CA PRO A 40 20.86 11.42 12.25
C PRO A 40 19.87 10.76 13.21
N GLN A 41 18.58 10.93 12.92
CA GLN A 41 17.51 10.39 13.75
C GLN A 41 17.63 8.86 13.92
N PRO A 42 17.49 8.31 15.14
CA PRO A 42 17.32 6.88 15.33
C PRO A 42 15.93 6.42 14.86
N PRO A 43 15.74 5.12 14.56
CA PRO A 43 14.40 4.57 14.45
C PRO A 43 13.61 4.79 15.76
N VAL A 44 12.39 5.30 15.65
CA VAL A 44 11.50 5.56 16.78
C VAL A 44 10.13 5.00 16.44
N TYR A 45 9.66 4.06 17.26
CA TYR A 45 8.34 3.44 17.13
C TYR A 45 7.49 3.76 18.37
N LEU A 46 6.46 4.56 18.19
CA LEU A 46 5.44 4.75 19.22
C LEU A 46 4.20 3.94 18.84
N ILE A 47 3.94 2.86 19.56
CA ILE A 47 2.78 2.00 19.30
C ILE A 47 1.59 2.51 20.12
N VAL A 48 0.51 2.86 19.44
CA VAL A 48 -0.70 3.43 20.02
C VAL A 48 -1.86 2.45 19.79
N ILE A 49 -2.34 1.81 20.86
CA ILE A 49 -3.24 0.63 20.75
C ILE A 49 -4.60 0.94 21.38
N ASP A 50 -5.65 0.79 20.60
CA ASP A 50 -7.05 0.79 21.06
C ASP A 50 -7.27 -0.41 21.99
N VAL A 51 -7.68 -0.14 23.23
CA VAL A 51 -8.03 -1.15 24.25
C VAL A 51 -9.49 -1.05 24.67
N SER A 52 -10.33 -0.46 23.82
CA SER A 52 -11.78 -0.52 23.98
C SER A 52 -12.31 -1.96 23.89
N PHE A 53 -13.53 -2.17 24.37
CA PHE A 53 -14.22 -3.45 24.34
C PHE A 53 -14.22 -4.11 22.95
N PRO A 54 -14.53 -3.42 21.83
CA PRO A 54 -14.40 -4.03 20.50
C PRO A 54 -13.00 -4.55 20.16
N ALA A 55 -11.94 -3.85 20.59
CA ALA A 55 -10.55 -4.23 20.32
C ALA A 55 -10.08 -5.43 21.13
N VAL A 56 -10.50 -5.51 22.40
CA VAL A 56 -10.22 -6.65 23.27
C VAL A 56 -11.04 -7.86 22.81
N GLN A 57 -12.34 -7.68 22.54
CA GLN A 57 -13.23 -8.75 22.13
C GLN A 57 -12.84 -9.38 20.77
N SER A 58 -12.33 -8.58 19.83
CA SER A 58 -11.83 -9.09 18.55
C SER A 58 -10.52 -9.87 18.67
N GLY A 59 -9.81 -9.76 19.80
CA GLY A 59 -8.48 -10.30 20.02
C GLY A 59 -7.35 -9.51 19.34
N ALA A 60 -7.64 -8.31 18.82
CA ALA A 60 -6.65 -7.47 18.15
C ALA A 60 -5.53 -7.04 19.10
N VAL A 61 -5.86 -6.65 20.34
CA VAL A 61 -4.88 -6.22 21.36
C VAL A 61 -3.88 -7.34 21.66
N ALA A 62 -4.38 -8.54 21.96
CA ALA A 62 -3.53 -9.69 22.27
C ALA A 62 -2.67 -10.11 21.07
N THR A 63 -3.25 -10.11 19.86
CA THR A 63 -2.52 -10.47 18.64
C THR A 63 -1.41 -9.45 18.35
N ALA A 64 -1.68 -8.15 18.49
CA ALA A 64 -0.69 -7.09 18.30
C ALA A 64 0.44 -7.19 19.34
N ALA A 65 0.10 -7.32 20.63
CA ALA A 65 1.09 -7.43 21.70
C ALA A 65 2.02 -8.64 21.50
N LYS A 66 1.45 -9.80 21.19
CA LYS A 66 2.21 -11.02 20.89
C LYS A 66 3.10 -10.86 19.66
N THR A 67 2.57 -10.27 18.59
CA THR A 67 3.34 -10.05 17.35
C THR A 67 4.53 -9.13 17.58
N ILE A 68 4.35 -8.04 18.35
CA ILE A 68 5.45 -7.13 18.71
C ILE A 68 6.49 -7.89 19.53
N LEU A 69 6.06 -8.65 20.53
CA LEU A 69 6.94 -9.44 21.40
C LEU A 69 7.81 -10.41 20.59
N GLU A 70 7.19 -11.16 19.67
CA GLU A 70 7.88 -12.12 18.80
C GLU A 70 8.74 -11.43 17.72
N SER A 71 8.53 -10.14 17.46
CA SER A 71 9.24 -9.38 16.43
C SER A 71 10.33 -8.45 16.99
N LEU A 72 10.53 -8.36 18.31
CA LEU A 72 11.51 -7.43 18.91
C LEU A 72 12.92 -7.57 18.33
N ASP A 73 13.35 -8.80 18.04
CA ASP A 73 14.66 -9.09 17.42
C ASP A 73 14.75 -8.71 15.93
N ARG A 74 13.60 -8.58 15.27
CA ARG A 74 13.51 -8.27 13.85
C ARG A 74 13.45 -6.76 13.59
N ILE A 75 13.11 -5.95 14.60
CA ILE A 75 13.04 -4.49 14.48
C ILE A 75 14.46 -3.96 14.14
N PRO A 76 14.64 -3.15 13.07
CA PRO A 76 15.94 -2.58 12.72
C PRO A 76 16.59 -1.86 13.91
N ASN A 77 17.73 -2.39 14.38
CA ASN A 77 18.42 -1.88 15.58
C ASN A 77 19.91 -2.28 15.62
N GLU A 78 20.58 -2.40 14.47
CA GLU A 78 21.99 -2.83 14.42
C GLU A 78 22.94 -1.92 15.22
N ASP A 79 22.65 -0.60 15.23
CA ASP A 79 23.42 0.41 15.96
C ASP A 79 22.96 0.60 17.42
N LYS A 80 21.98 -0.18 17.87
CA LYS A 80 21.39 -0.16 19.21
C LYS A 80 20.76 1.17 19.62
N ARG A 81 20.37 2.04 18.68
CA ARG A 81 19.76 3.34 19.00
C ARG A 81 18.24 3.37 18.92
N THR A 82 17.61 2.29 18.45
CA THR A 82 16.17 2.24 18.23
C THR A 82 15.41 2.49 19.53
N LYS A 83 14.44 3.40 19.47
CA LYS A 83 13.57 3.71 20.59
C LYS A 83 12.16 3.19 20.36
N ILE A 84 11.53 2.74 21.43
CA ILE A 84 10.15 2.26 21.41
C ILE A 84 9.37 2.80 22.62
N GLY A 85 8.08 3.06 22.41
CA GLY A 85 7.16 3.48 23.45
C GLY A 85 5.76 2.94 23.17
N PHE A 86 4.93 2.90 24.21
CA PHE A 86 3.57 2.36 24.14
C PHE A 86 2.59 3.33 24.78
N ILE A 87 1.45 3.53 24.11
CA ILE A 87 0.28 4.19 24.67
C ILE A 87 -0.91 3.29 24.36
N THR A 88 -1.67 2.87 25.36
CA THR A 88 -2.99 2.28 25.09
C THR A 88 -4.08 3.28 25.41
N PHE A 89 -5.20 3.22 24.70
CA PHE A 89 -6.26 4.21 24.87
C PHE A 89 -7.66 3.61 24.74
N ASP A 90 -8.58 4.18 25.52
CA ASP A 90 -10.01 3.98 25.42
C ASP A 90 -10.70 5.36 25.63
N THR A 91 -11.47 5.55 26.70
CA THR A 91 -11.86 6.86 27.26
C THR A 91 -10.75 7.59 28.02
N SER A 92 -9.63 6.93 28.31
CA SER A 92 -8.43 7.50 28.93
C SER A 92 -7.18 7.11 28.15
N LEU A 93 -6.08 7.81 28.38
CA LEU A 93 -4.75 7.43 27.88
C LEU A 93 -3.99 6.68 28.96
N HIS A 94 -3.37 5.56 28.60
CA HIS A 94 -2.54 4.76 29.49
C HIS A 94 -1.12 4.78 28.93
N PHE A 95 -0.24 5.48 29.63
CA PHE A 95 1.18 5.51 29.35
C PHE A 95 1.89 4.42 30.15
N TYR A 96 3.01 3.94 29.64
CA TYR A 96 3.82 2.92 30.32
C TYR A 96 5.21 3.46 30.57
N SER A 97 5.58 3.56 31.84
CA SER A 97 6.94 3.84 32.28
C SER A 97 7.76 2.54 32.21
N LEU A 98 8.79 2.55 31.37
CA LEU A 98 9.61 1.39 30.99
C LEU A 98 11.04 1.52 31.50
N ASN A 99 11.20 1.85 32.78
CA ASN A 99 12.52 1.96 33.40
C ASN A 99 13.30 0.64 33.26
N SER A 100 14.50 0.72 32.68
CA SER A 100 15.35 -0.46 32.41
C SER A 100 15.84 -1.17 33.67
N ASN A 101 15.80 -0.51 34.82
CA ASN A 101 16.15 -1.09 36.12
C ASN A 101 14.94 -1.72 36.84
N ALA A 102 13.73 -1.52 36.35
CA ALA A 102 12.52 -2.10 36.91
C ALA A 102 12.26 -3.49 36.31
N SER A 103 11.77 -4.42 37.14
CA SER A 103 11.32 -5.74 36.68
C SER A 103 9.95 -5.70 36.00
N GLU A 104 9.16 -4.67 36.27
CA GLU A 104 7.80 -4.50 35.77
C GLU A 104 7.53 -3.06 35.29
N PRO A 105 6.76 -2.88 34.21
CA PRO A 105 6.30 -1.57 33.76
C PRO A 105 5.31 -0.94 34.76
N GLN A 106 5.32 0.39 34.86
CA GLN A 106 4.30 1.13 35.59
C GLN A 106 3.32 1.79 34.62
N MET A 107 2.03 1.54 34.78
CA MET A 107 0.98 2.20 33.99
C MET A 107 0.59 3.54 34.63
N LEU A 108 0.57 4.61 33.84
CA LEU A 108 0.21 5.97 34.23
C LEU A 108 -1.04 6.38 33.44
N VAL A 109 -2.17 6.56 34.13
CA VAL A 109 -3.47 6.83 33.52
C VAL A 109 -3.73 8.34 33.49
N VAL A 110 -4.05 8.85 32.29
CA VAL A 110 -4.43 10.24 32.05
C VAL A 110 -5.86 10.25 31.52
N SER A 111 -6.81 10.65 32.36
CA SER A 111 -8.23 10.72 32.03
C SER A 111 -8.70 12.11 31.59
N ASP A 112 -7.88 13.15 31.83
CA ASP A 112 -8.13 14.48 31.29
C ASP A 112 -7.64 14.54 29.84
N LEU A 113 -8.58 14.63 28.90
CA LEU A 113 -8.32 14.60 27.46
C LEU A 113 -8.44 15.98 26.80
N GLU A 114 -8.83 17.00 27.56
CA GLU A 114 -8.95 18.37 27.06
C GLU A 114 -7.57 19.04 26.95
N ASP A 115 -6.70 18.82 27.94
CA ASP A 115 -5.30 19.27 27.93
C ASP A 115 -4.34 18.07 28.02
N VAL A 116 -4.01 17.50 26.86
CA VAL A 116 -3.15 16.32 26.77
C VAL A 116 -1.71 16.65 27.21
N PHE A 117 -1.26 16.04 28.31
CA PHE A 117 0.10 16.15 28.85
C PHE A 117 0.83 14.81 28.93
N LEU A 118 2.16 14.86 29.05
CA LEU A 118 2.99 13.68 29.29
C LEU A 118 3.10 13.48 30.81
N PRO A 119 2.70 12.33 31.37
CA PRO A 119 2.63 12.15 32.83
C PRO A 119 4.01 12.01 33.50
N GLN A 120 5.05 11.72 32.72
CA GLN A 120 6.44 11.60 33.18
C GLN A 120 7.38 12.20 32.11
N PRO A 121 8.49 12.86 32.49
CA PRO A 121 9.44 13.42 31.53
C PRO A 121 10.28 12.36 30.82
N ASP A 122 10.59 11.26 31.51
CA ASP A 122 11.47 10.19 31.06
C ASP A 122 10.76 8.83 31.12
N ASP A 123 11.43 7.76 30.65
CA ASP A 123 10.97 6.36 30.66
C ASP A 123 9.69 6.03 29.86
N LEU A 124 9.06 7.01 29.20
CA LEU A 124 7.92 6.78 28.29
C LEU A 124 8.34 6.36 26.87
N LEU A 125 9.53 6.80 26.46
CA LEU A 125 10.15 6.45 25.18
C LEU A 125 11.59 5.98 25.44
N VAL A 126 11.81 4.67 25.36
CA VAL A 126 13.02 4.02 25.88
C VAL A 126 13.83 3.38 24.76
N ASN A 127 15.11 3.14 25.03
CA ASN A 127 15.96 2.37 24.12
C ASN A 127 15.52 0.89 24.13
N LEU A 128 15.25 0.33 22.95
CA LEU A 128 14.77 -1.05 22.79
C LEU A 128 15.73 -2.08 23.40
N THR A 129 17.03 -1.86 23.27
CA THR A 129 18.06 -2.79 23.76
C THR A 129 18.14 -2.77 25.28
N GLU A 130 18.10 -1.58 25.87
CA GLU A 130 18.30 -1.38 27.32
C GLU A 130 17.04 -1.77 28.12
N ALA A 131 15.85 -1.44 27.60
CA ALA A 131 14.58 -1.70 28.27
C ALA A 131 13.93 -3.03 27.84
N ARG A 132 14.67 -3.93 27.18
CA ARG A 132 14.12 -5.16 26.59
C ARG A 132 13.30 -5.99 27.59
N SER A 133 13.87 -6.27 28.76
CA SER A 133 13.21 -7.11 29.77
C SER A 133 11.87 -6.54 30.23
N VAL A 134 11.77 -5.22 30.44
CA VAL A 134 10.54 -4.57 30.91
C VAL A 134 9.51 -4.46 29.77
N ILE A 135 9.95 -4.30 28.53
CA ILE A 135 9.10 -4.34 27.32
C ILE A 135 8.48 -5.73 27.16
N GLU A 136 9.27 -6.81 27.28
CA GLU A 136 8.77 -8.19 27.22
C GLU A 136 7.74 -8.47 28.34
N SER A 137 8.00 -7.95 29.55
CA SER A 137 7.09 -8.01 30.70
C SER A 137 5.76 -7.25 30.46
N LEU A 138 5.79 -6.12 29.75
CA LEU A 138 4.58 -5.39 29.34
C LEU A 138 3.78 -6.19 28.30
N LEU A 139 4.43 -6.57 27.19
CA LEU A 139 3.77 -7.18 26.04
C LEU A 139 3.16 -8.55 26.35
N SER A 140 3.81 -9.33 27.23
CA SER A 140 3.27 -10.62 27.70
C SER A 140 1.98 -10.48 28.51
N ARG A 141 1.73 -9.33 29.14
CA ARG A 141 0.56 -9.08 30.01
C ARG A 141 -0.48 -8.15 29.40
N LEU A 142 -0.14 -7.41 28.34
CA LEU A 142 -0.98 -6.34 27.80
C LEU A 142 -2.40 -6.79 27.44
N GLY A 143 -2.56 -7.97 26.84
CA GLY A 143 -3.88 -8.53 26.53
C GLY A 143 -4.71 -8.81 27.79
N ASP A 144 -4.08 -9.37 28.83
CA ASP A 144 -4.74 -9.71 30.09
C ASP A 144 -5.12 -8.48 30.92
N MET A 145 -4.35 -7.38 30.81
CA MET A 145 -4.61 -6.12 31.52
C MET A 145 -6.00 -5.54 31.22
N PHE A 146 -6.51 -5.74 30.01
CA PHE A 146 -7.77 -5.15 29.54
C PHE A 146 -8.86 -6.19 29.25
N LYS A 147 -8.64 -7.48 29.54
CA LYS A 147 -9.54 -8.59 29.13
C LYS A 147 -11.00 -8.44 29.56
N ASP A 148 -11.23 -7.79 30.71
CA ASP A 148 -12.56 -7.60 31.32
C ASP A 148 -13.13 -6.18 31.07
N THR A 149 -12.51 -5.39 30.18
CA THR A 149 -12.99 -4.04 29.85
C THR A 149 -14.41 -4.07 29.31
N GLN A 150 -15.19 -3.04 29.62
CA GLN A 150 -16.51 -2.79 29.02
C GLN A 150 -16.56 -1.41 28.35
N THR A 151 -15.43 -0.72 28.27
CA THR A 151 -15.34 0.65 27.74
C THR A 151 -15.49 0.63 26.22
N VAL A 152 -16.49 1.34 25.69
CA VAL A 152 -16.71 1.45 24.23
C VAL A 152 -16.16 2.77 23.66
N GLY A 153 -15.72 3.68 24.53
CA GLY A 153 -15.14 4.95 24.11
C GLY A 153 -13.77 4.78 23.47
N ASN A 154 -13.51 5.59 22.45
CA ASN A 154 -12.26 5.60 21.68
C ASN A 154 -11.79 7.04 21.49
N SER A 155 -10.72 7.39 22.20
CA SER A 155 -10.08 8.71 22.19
C SER A 155 -8.82 8.78 21.31
N LEU A 156 -8.89 8.24 20.08
CA LEU A 156 -7.73 8.24 19.16
C LEU A 156 -7.12 9.64 18.99
N GLY A 157 -7.92 10.69 18.83
CA GLY A 157 -7.38 12.03 18.58
C GLY A 157 -6.48 12.52 19.73
N SER A 158 -6.90 12.32 20.98
CA SER A 158 -6.07 12.63 22.15
C SER A 158 -4.81 11.76 22.21
N ALA A 159 -4.92 10.47 21.87
CA ALA A 159 -3.78 9.56 21.83
C ALA A 159 -2.74 9.96 20.76
N LEU A 160 -3.21 10.40 19.59
CA LEU A 160 -2.36 10.94 18.52
C LEU A 160 -1.66 12.24 18.95
N LEU A 161 -2.38 13.16 19.61
CA LEU A 161 -1.78 14.40 20.14
C LEU A 161 -0.73 14.12 21.22
N ALA A 162 -1.02 13.20 22.15
CA ALA A 162 -0.06 12.73 23.16
C ALA A 162 1.19 12.14 22.50
N GLY A 163 0.98 11.25 21.53
CA GLY A 163 2.07 10.58 20.85
C GLY A 163 2.95 11.53 20.05
N PHE A 164 2.34 12.49 19.34
CA PHE A 164 3.07 13.55 18.67
C PHE A 164 3.88 14.39 19.66
N LYS A 165 3.30 14.78 20.80
CA LYS A 165 4.02 15.51 21.86
C LYS A 165 5.22 14.72 22.39
N LEU A 166 5.09 13.39 22.53
CA LEU A 166 6.15 12.50 23.01
C LEU A 166 7.33 12.39 22.03
N ILE A 167 7.08 12.30 20.72
CA ILE A 167 8.15 11.99 19.75
C ILE A 167 8.54 13.16 18.83
N SER A 168 7.80 14.26 18.77
CA SER A 168 8.02 15.37 17.82
C SER A 168 9.40 16.01 17.87
N SER A 169 10.05 16.03 19.04
CA SER A 169 11.42 16.55 19.18
C SER A 169 12.45 15.71 18.45
N ILE A 170 12.20 14.40 18.30
CA ILE A 170 13.07 13.44 17.62
C ILE A 170 12.58 13.18 16.19
N GLY A 171 11.27 13.11 15.97
CA GLY A 171 10.66 12.48 14.81
C GLY A 171 10.43 10.98 15.06
N GLY A 172 9.85 10.28 14.08
CA GLY A 172 9.62 8.84 14.20
C GLY A 172 8.33 8.37 13.56
N LYS A 173 7.83 7.24 14.04
CA LYS A 173 6.56 6.65 13.64
C LYS A 173 5.59 6.59 14.82
N ILE A 174 4.36 7.04 14.59
CA ILE A 174 3.20 6.66 15.38
C ILE A 174 2.52 5.50 14.64
N VAL A 175 2.42 4.35 15.28
CA VAL A 175 1.77 3.16 14.74
C VAL A 175 0.46 2.98 15.48
N ALA A 176 -0.64 3.41 14.88
CA ALA A 176 -1.96 3.38 15.49
C ALA A 176 -2.70 2.10 15.11
N ILE A 177 -3.15 1.33 16.11
CA ILE A 177 -3.87 0.07 15.94
C ILE A 177 -5.27 0.26 16.53
N LEU A 178 -6.30 0.15 15.68
CA LEU A 178 -7.68 0.45 16.04
C LEU A 178 -8.61 -0.69 15.67
N SER A 179 -9.61 -0.96 16.52
CA SER A 179 -10.71 -1.89 16.20
C SER A 179 -12.09 -1.26 16.35
N SER A 180 -12.14 0.04 16.66
CA SER A 180 -13.38 0.80 16.81
C SER A 180 -13.27 2.18 16.17
N LEU A 181 -14.41 2.72 15.75
CA LEU A 181 -14.50 4.08 15.23
C LEU A 181 -14.21 5.09 16.36
N PRO A 182 -13.26 6.04 16.18
CA PRO A 182 -13.04 7.13 17.13
C PRO A 182 -14.33 7.88 17.42
N ASN A 183 -14.70 8.02 18.69
CA ASN A 183 -15.99 8.59 19.10
C ASN A 183 -15.87 9.64 20.21
N ASN A 184 -14.68 9.84 20.77
CA ASN A 184 -14.37 10.91 21.71
C ASN A 184 -13.55 12.01 21.02
N ASN A 185 -13.74 13.25 21.45
CA ASN A 185 -13.01 14.39 20.93
C ASN A 185 -11.56 14.45 21.45
N PRO A 186 -10.65 15.09 20.71
CA PRO A 186 -10.84 15.67 19.37
C PRO A 186 -10.86 14.61 18.26
N GLY A 187 -11.43 14.94 17.11
CA GLY A 187 -11.48 14.04 15.95
C GLY A 187 -12.53 12.91 16.07
N ALA A 188 -13.56 13.09 16.90
CA ALA A 188 -14.65 12.13 17.01
C ALA A 188 -15.36 11.97 15.66
N LEU A 189 -15.59 10.73 15.24
CA LEU A 189 -16.29 10.37 14.02
C LEU A 189 -17.66 9.77 14.36
N LYS A 190 -18.56 9.85 13.38
CA LYS A 190 -19.89 9.21 13.45
C LYS A 190 -20.03 8.23 12.30
N PRO A 191 -20.70 7.08 12.50
CA PRO A 191 -21.04 6.21 11.39
C PRO A 191 -21.85 7.00 10.36
N ARG A 192 -21.34 7.08 9.13
CA ARG A 192 -21.93 7.86 8.04
C ARG A 192 -22.12 7.06 6.76
N GLU A 193 -21.84 5.76 6.79
CA GLU A 193 -22.14 4.85 5.69
C GLU A 193 -23.63 4.99 5.33
N ASP A 194 -23.91 5.26 4.06
CA ASP A 194 -25.28 5.32 3.53
C ASP A 194 -25.39 4.39 2.32
N PRO A 195 -25.98 3.19 2.48
CA PRO A 195 -26.17 2.26 1.38
C PRO A 195 -26.94 2.83 0.19
N LYS A 196 -27.78 3.85 0.40
CA LYS A 196 -28.54 4.51 -0.68
C LYS A 196 -27.68 5.49 -1.48
N ALA A 197 -26.56 5.95 -0.92
CA ALA A 197 -25.62 6.82 -1.60
C ALA A 197 -24.63 6.04 -2.48
N LEU A 198 -24.37 4.75 -2.17
CA LEU A 198 -23.42 3.90 -2.89
C LEU A 198 -23.77 3.77 -4.37
N GLY A 199 -22.77 3.94 -5.24
CA GLY A 199 -22.95 3.93 -6.69
C GLY A 199 -23.66 5.16 -7.26
N THR A 200 -24.00 6.16 -6.44
CA THR A 200 -24.61 7.42 -6.90
C THR A 200 -23.63 8.58 -6.85
N ALA A 201 -23.98 9.72 -7.44
CA ALA A 201 -23.18 10.94 -7.33
C ALA A 201 -22.96 11.44 -5.89
N LYS A 202 -23.74 10.98 -4.90
CA LYS A 202 -23.57 11.35 -3.48
C LYS A 202 -22.46 10.58 -2.77
N GLU A 203 -22.02 9.45 -3.34
CA GLU A 203 -20.99 8.59 -2.77
C GLU A 203 -19.65 9.32 -2.53
N SER A 204 -19.31 10.29 -3.37
CA SER A 204 -18.05 11.05 -3.22
C SER A 204 -17.93 11.75 -1.87
N SER A 205 -19.05 12.17 -1.27
CA SER A 205 -19.05 12.77 0.07
C SER A 205 -18.63 11.79 1.18
N LEU A 206 -18.87 10.48 0.99
CA LEU A 206 -18.45 9.42 1.91
C LEU A 206 -16.95 9.13 1.80
N LEU A 207 -16.35 9.39 0.63
CA LEU A 207 -14.92 9.18 0.36
C LEU A 207 -14.04 10.35 0.81
N GLN A 208 -14.64 11.48 1.20
CA GLN A 208 -13.94 12.63 1.75
C GLN A 208 -13.81 12.54 3.27
N SER A 209 -12.74 13.10 3.83
CA SER A 209 -12.53 13.21 5.29
C SER A 209 -13.71 13.91 5.98
N ALA A 210 -14.32 13.27 6.98
CA ALA A 210 -15.42 13.83 7.74
C ALA A 210 -14.96 14.95 8.70
N ASP A 211 -13.77 14.78 9.29
CA ASP A 211 -13.22 15.74 10.25
C ASP A 211 -11.87 16.31 9.72
N PRO A 212 -11.67 17.64 9.73
CA PRO A 212 -10.40 18.25 9.31
C PRO A 212 -9.22 17.99 10.28
N PHE A 213 -9.47 17.53 11.50
CA PHE A 213 -8.47 17.21 12.53
C PHE A 213 -7.35 16.34 11.97
N TYR A 214 -7.67 15.22 11.35
CA TYR A 214 -6.68 14.24 10.87
C TYR A 214 -5.75 14.82 9.80
N LYS A 215 -6.27 15.67 8.90
CA LYS A 215 -5.44 16.38 7.92
C LYS A 215 -4.53 17.40 8.61
N LYS A 216 -5.04 18.21 9.54
CA LYS A 216 -4.24 19.20 10.28
C LYS A 216 -3.13 18.52 11.09
N PHE A 217 -3.49 17.47 11.82
CA PHE A 217 -2.54 16.66 12.60
C PHE A 217 -1.42 16.09 11.72
N ALA A 218 -1.75 15.58 10.54
CA ALA A 218 -0.77 15.07 9.58
C ALA A 218 0.23 16.15 9.10
N VAL A 219 -0.25 17.38 8.89
CA VAL A 219 0.62 18.51 8.53
C VAL A 219 1.63 18.82 9.65
N ASP A 220 1.17 18.83 10.90
CA ASP A 220 2.04 19.08 12.06
C ASP A 220 3.04 17.95 12.29
N CYS A 221 2.61 16.69 12.08
CA CYS A 221 3.48 15.52 12.06
C CYS A 221 4.61 15.66 11.02
N SER A 222 4.26 15.98 9.77
CA SER A 222 5.23 16.09 8.68
C SER A 222 6.26 17.21 8.90
N ARG A 223 5.86 18.30 9.55
CA ARG A 223 6.79 19.38 9.94
C ARG A 223 7.86 18.91 10.93
N SER A 224 7.52 17.95 11.78
CA SER A 224 8.39 17.42 12.84
C SER A 224 8.99 16.05 12.52
N GLN A 225 8.97 15.64 11.24
CA GLN A 225 9.48 14.33 10.81
C GLN A 225 8.80 13.15 11.54
N VAL A 226 7.51 13.31 11.86
CA VAL A 226 6.67 12.24 12.39
C VAL A 226 5.81 11.66 11.27
N CYS A 227 5.87 10.34 11.13
CA CYS A 227 5.03 9.52 10.27
C CYS A 227 3.91 8.89 11.09
N VAL A 228 2.75 8.65 10.47
CA VAL A 228 1.64 7.92 11.07
C VAL A 228 1.27 6.74 10.19
N ASP A 229 1.33 5.53 10.74
CA ASP A 229 0.82 4.30 10.13
C ASP A 229 -0.48 3.90 10.84
N MET A 230 -1.48 3.45 10.09
CA MET A 230 -2.80 3.08 10.62
C MET A 230 -3.09 1.60 10.32
N PHE A 231 -3.31 0.80 11.36
CA PHE A 231 -3.81 -0.56 11.29
C PHE A 231 -5.26 -0.57 11.77
N LEU A 232 -6.19 -0.81 10.84
CA LEU A 232 -7.63 -0.72 11.05
C LEU A 232 -8.24 -2.12 11.03
N LEU A 233 -8.58 -2.64 12.21
CA LEU A 233 -9.10 -3.99 12.46
C LEU A 233 -10.57 -3.97 12.91
N GLY A 234 -11.31 -2.94 12.49
CA GLY A 234 -12.70 -2.75 12.88
C GLY A 234 -13.62 -3.87 12.39
N SER A 235 -14.52 -4.33 13.27
CA SER A 235 -15.58 -5.27 12.92
C SER A 235 -16.76 -4.63 12.19
N GLN A 236 -16.85 -3.30 12.29
CA GLN A 236 -17.88 -2.45 11.70
C GLN A 236 -17.21 -1.30 10.91
N TYR A 237 -18.04 -0.36 10.44
CA TYR A 237 -17.58 0.86 9.76
C TYR A 237 -16.50 1.58 10.56
N SER A 238 -15.37 1.87 9.91
CA SER A 238 -14.14 2.43 10.49
C SER A 238 -13.81 3.83 9.97
N ASP A 239 -14.47 4.30 8.90
CA ASP A 239 -14.17 5.56 8.22
C ASP A 239 -12.72 5.65 7.72
N VAL A 240 -12.32 4.65 6.93
CA VAL A 240 -10.99 4.58 6.29
C VAL A 240 -10.72 5.85 5.47
N ALA A 241 -11.75 6.44 4.86
CA ALA A 241 -11.67 7.71 4.12
C ALA A 241 -11.04 8.84 4.97
N THR A 242 -11.46 8.95 6.24
CA THR A 242 -10.96 9.97 7.16
C THR A 242 -9.62 9.58 7.76
N LEU A 243 -9.50 8.35 8.28
CA LEU A 243 -8.32 7.90 9.01
C LEU A 243 -7.06 7.77 8.13
N SER A 244 -7.23 7.42 6.85
CA SER A 244 -6.13 7.34 5.87
C SER A 244 -5.49 8.69 5.55
N CYS A 245 -6.08 9.82 5.97
CA CYS A 245 -5.47 11.14 5.80
C CYS A 245 -4.13 11.25 6.52
N CYS A 246 -3.98 10.67 7.72
CA CYS A 246 -2.72 10.75 8.47
C CYS A 246 -1.57 10.04 7.74
N PRO A 247 -1.70 8.75 7.35
CA PRO A 247 -0.71 8.09 6.52
C PRO A 247 -0.42 8.82 5.21
N ARG A 248 -1.47 9.27 4.50
CA ARG A 248 -1.34 9.94 3.19
C ARG A 248 -0.42 11.15 3.23
N TYR A 249 -0.57 12.03 4.21
CA TYR A 249 0.21 13.27 4.28
C TYR A 249 1.49 13.16 5.11
N THR A 250 1.81 11.98 5.66
CA THR A 250 3.03 11.77 6.46
C THR A 250 3.96 10.68 5.90
N GLY A 251 3.65 10.12 4.72
CA GLY A 251 4.45 9.04 4.10
C GLY A 251 4.27 7.68 4.76
N GLY A 252 3.16 7.48 5.46
CA GLY A 252 2.82 6.22 6.13
C GLY A 252 1.90 5.31 5.31
N ASN A 253 1.54 4.18 5.90
CA ASN A 253 0.65 3.17 5.36
C ASN A 253 -0.70 3.14 6.07
N THR A 254 -1.75 2.79 5.31
CA THR A 254 -3.03 2.34 5.87
C THR A 254 -3.13 0.85 5.62
N TYR A 255 -3.36 0.06 6.66
CA TYR A 255 -3.67 -1.36 6.59
C TYR A 255 -5.10 -1.58 7.06
N PHE A 256 -5.90 -2.35 6.33
CA PHE A 256 -7.31 -2.57 6.63
C PHE A 256 -7.64 -4.06 6.67
N TYR A 257 -8.12 -4.52 7.82
CA TYR A 257 -8.51 -5.89 8.09
C TYR A 257 -10.01 -5.91 8.37
N PRO A 258 -10.87 -5.93 7.33
CA PRO A 258 -12.30 -5.86 7.51
C PRO A 258 -12.80 -7.04 8.33
N ALA A 259 -13.67 -6.73 9.29
CA ALA A 259 -14.32 -7.73 10.13
C ALA A 259 -13.36 -8.58 10.99
N PHE A 260 -12.15 -8.12 11.30
CA PHE A 260 -11.12 -8.89 12.01
C PHE A 260 -11.64 -9.58 13.28
N ASN A 261 -11.26 -10.86 13.47
CA ASN A 261 -11.54 -11.62 14.67
C ASN A 261 -10.47 -12.71 14.84
N ALA A 262 -9.68 -12.64 15.91
CA ALA A 262 -8.60 -13.58 16.19
C ALA A 262 -9.09 -15.00 16.51
N GLY A 263 -10.38 -15.19 16.80
CA GLY A 263 -11.02 -16.50 16.86
C GLY A 263 -11.02 -17.24 15.52
N ARG A 264 -10.77 -16.53 14.40
CA ARG A 264 -10.41 -17.12 13.12
C ARG A 264 -8.89 -17.05 12.95
N SER A 265 -8.25 -18.22 12.90
CA SER A 265 -6.79 -18.34 12.76
C SER A 265 -6.24 -17.59 11.56
N GLU A 266 -6.97 -17.58 10.44
CA GLU A 266 -6.55 -16.94 9.19
C GLU A 266 -6.42 -15.41 9.35
N ASP A 267 -7.32 -14.79 10.11
CA ASP A 267 -7.28 -13.35 10.36
C ASP A 267 -6.10 -13.00 11.28
N ALA A 268 -5.93 -13.78 12.35
CA ALA A 268 -4.83 -13.60 13.29
C ALA A 268 -3.46 -13.78 12.60
N LEU A 269 -3.31 -14.83 11.78
CA LEU A 269 -2.07 -15.10 11.04
C LEU A 269 -1.78 -14.01 10.00
N LYS A 270 -2.78 -13.55 9.25
CA LYS A 270 -2.61 -12.47 8.27
C LYS A 270 -2.11 -11.18 8.94
N PHE A 271 -2.81 -10.73 9.98
CA PHE A 271 -2.42 -9.51 10.70
C PHE A 271 -1.05 -9.67 11.35
N ALA A 272 -0.79 -10.77 12.06
CA ALA A 272 0.50 -11.01 12.70
C ALA A 272 1.65 -11.03 11.69
N HIS A 273 1.47 -11.69 10.54
CA HIS A 273 2.49 -11.75 9.50
C HIS A 273 2.77 -10.36 8.91
N GLU A 274 1.75 -9.66 8.43
CA GLU A 274 1.91 -8.34 7.81
C GLU A 274 2.47 -7.31 8.81
N PHE A 275 2.03 -7.36 10.07
CA PHE A 275 2.53 -6.48 11.10
C PHE A 275 3.97 -6.80 11.52
N ALA A 276 4.35 -8.08 11.59
CA ALA A 276 5.74 -8.49 11.82
C ALA A 276 6.66 -8.05 10.67
N GLU A 277 6.23 -8.20 9.41
CA GLU A 277 7.00 -7.70 8.26
C GLU A 277 7.12 -6.18 8.25
N PHE A 278 6.07 -5.48 8.66
CA PHE A 278 6.10 -4.03 8.85
C PHE A 278 7.15 -3.61 9.89
N LEU A 279 7.16 -4.26 11.06
CA LEU A 279 8.13 -3.99 12.13
C LEU A 279 9.57 -4.35 11.74
N ALA A 280 9.74 -5.41 10.95
CA ALA A 280 11.05 -5.89 10.50
C ALA A 280 11.65 -5.10 9.33
N SER A 281 10.83 -4.34 8.61
CA SER A 281 11.25 -3.69 7.38
C SER A 281 12.24 -2.55 7.64
N PRO A 282 13.37 -2.49 6.91
CA PRO A 282 14.24 -1.32 6.92
C PRO A 282 13.47 -0.08 6.47
N ILE A 283 13.70 1.03 7.19
CA ILE A 283 13.06 2.32 6.92
C ILE A 283 14.10 3.41 6.67
N ALA A 284 13.74 4.36 5.82
CA ALA A 284 14.45 5.61 5.66
C ALA A 284 13.67 6.75 6.33
N LEU A 285 14.37 7.57 7.10
CA LEU A 285 13.83 8.59 7.99
C LEU A 285 14.19 10.00 7.52
N GLU A 286 13.39 10.99 7.94
CA GLU A 286 13.63 12.42 7.69
C GLU A 286 13.96 12.73 6.23
N ALA A 287 13.23 12.06 5.33
CA ALA A 287 13.57 12.07 3.94
C ALA A 287 12.96 13.29 3.24
N VAL A 288 13.71 13.82 2.29
CA VAL A 288 13.22 14.81 1.34
C VAL A 288 13.57 14.36 -0.07
N MET A 289 12.58 14.37 -0.95
CA MET A 289 12.73 14.00 -2.34
C MET A 289 12.56 15.22 -3.24
N ARG A 290 13.45 15.35 -4.21
CA ARG A 290 13.36 16.35 -5.27
C ARG A 290 13.71 15.73 -6.61
N VAL A 291 12.86 15.97 -7.60
CA VAL A 291 13.13 15.61 -9.00
C VAL A 291 13.64 16.87 -9.71
N ARG A 292 14.68 16.72 -10.51
CA ARG A 292 15.22 17.75 -11.41
C ARG A 292 15.20 17.22 -12.84
N ALA A 293 15.14 18.13 -13.81
CA ALA A 293 15.14 17.77 -15.22
C ALA A 293 16.00 18.74 -16.02
N SER A 294 16.36 18.35 -17.24
CA SER A 294 16.97 19.24 -18.23
C SER A 294 16.09 20.47 -18.52
N LYS A 295 16.72 21.53 -19.01
CA LYS A 295 16.04 22.79 -19.37
C LYS A 295 14.86 22.52 -20.32
N GLY A 296 13.76 23.23 -20.10
CA GLY A 296 12.54 23.13 -20.90
C GLY A 296 11.52 22.12 -20.36
N ILE A 297 11.85 21.41 -19.28
CA ILE A 297 10.95 20.48 -18.58
C ILE A 297 10.67 21.00 -17.18
N ARG A 298 9.40 21.01 -16.77
CA ARG A 298 8.95 21.37 -15.44
C ARG A 298 8.09 20.26 -14.83
N MET A 299 8.23 20.03 -13.53
CA MET A 299 7.36 19.14 -12.74
C MET A 299 6.07 19.90 -12.43
N THR A 300 4.92 19.30 -12.77
CA THR A 300 3.63 19.99 -12.67
C THR A 300 2.75 19.44 -11.56
N SER A 301 2.83 18.15 -11.28
CA SER A 301 2.03 17.49 -10.25
C SER A 301 2.78 16.30 -9.67
N PHE A 302 2.48 15.98 -8.43
CA PHE A 302 3.13 14.92 -7.66
C PHE A 302 2.04 14.05 -7.03
N HIS A 303 2.19 12.74 -7.11
CA HIS A 303 1.23 11.76 -6.60
C HIS A 303 1.92 10.71 -5.73
N GLY A 304 1.28 10.38 -4.62
CA GLY A 304 1.76 9.43 -3.60
C GLY A 304 1.57 9.95 -2.18
N ASN A 305 2.11 9.23 -1.20
CA ASN A 305 2.02 9.62 0.21
C ASN A 305 3.21 10.48 0.62
N PHE A 306 2.99 11.79 0.75
CA PHE A 306 3.99 12.76 1.21
C PHE A 306 3.31 14.07 1.59
N PHE A 307 4.11 15.01 2.07
CA PHE A 307 3.71 16.41 2.18
C PHE A 307 4.57 17.30 1.28
N VAL A 308 3.96 18.24 0.55
CA VAL A 308 4.72 19.21 -0.25
C VAL A 308 5.10 20.38 0.66
N ARG A 309 6.39 20.49 1.04
CA ARG A 309 6.88 21.56 1.93
C ARG A 309 7.03 22.90 1.21
N GLN A 310 7.58 22.85 0.01
CA GLN A 310 7.86 23.98 -0.88
C GLN A 310 7.68 23.49 -2.32
N THR A 311 7.66 24.41 -3.28
CA THR A 311 7.60 24.07 -4.71
C THR A 311 8.67 23.03 -5.06
N ASP A 312 8.21 21.88 -5.55
CA ASP A 312 9.03 20.73 -5.97
C ASP A 312 9.88 20.06 -4.88
N LEU A 313 9.54 20.25 -3.59
CA LEU A 313 10.20 19.57 -2.48
C LEU A 313 9.21 18.73 -1.66
N LEU A 314 9.33 17.41 -1.80
CA LEU A 314 8.48 16.43 -1.14
C LEU A 314 9.10 16.03 0.19
N ALA A 315 8.38 16.24 1.28
CA ALA A 315 8.74 15.81 2.61
C ALA A 315 8.13 14.44 2.92
N LEU A 316 9.00 13.54 3.33
CA LEU A 316 8.74 12.14 3.58
C LEU A 316 9.32 11.80 4.96
N PRO A 317 8.60 12.08 6.05
CA PRO A 317 9.04 11.73 7.41
C PRO A 317 9.56 10.29 7.53
N ASN A 318 8.92 9.39 6.78
CA ASN A 318 9.32 8.02 6.58
C ASN A 318 9.18 7.64 5.10
N VAL A 319 10.08 6.79 4.60
CA VAL A 319 10.00 6.18 3.28
C VAL A 319 10.02 4.66 3.45
N PRO A 320 8.87 3.98 3.29
CA PRO A 320 8.83 2.52 3.29
C PRO A 320 9.34 1.97 1.95
N ARG A 321 9.62 0.66 1.89
CA ARG A 321 10.24 0.02 0.71
C ARG A 321 9.28 -0.22 -0.45
N ASP A 322 7.98 -0.18 -0.17
CA ASP A 322 6.89 -0.62 -1.03
C ASP A 322 5.98 0.53 -1.48
N HIS A 323 6.47 1.78 -1.39
CA HIS A 323 5.78 2.95 -1.94
C HIS A 323 6.31 3.33 -3.32
N SER A 324 5.40 3.81 -4.15
CA SER A 324 5.69 4.44 -5.43
C SER A 324 5.21 5.88 -5.44
N TYR A 325 5.92 6.70 -6.23
CA TYR A 325 5.63 8.11 -6.42
C TYR A 325 5.58 8.40 -7.91
N THR A 326 4.55 9.15 -8.33
CA THR A 326 4.39 9.54 -9.74
C THR A 326 4.54 11.05 -9.85
N ILE A 327 5.34 11.51 -10.80
CA ILE A 327 5.58 12.93 -11.05
C ILE A 327 5.16 13.24 -12.48
N GLU A 328 4.18 14.13 -12.63
CA GLU A 328 3.79 14.67 -13.93
C GLU A 328 4.77 15.75 -14.36
N VAL A 329 5.07 15.77 -15.65
CA VAL A 329 6.01 16.72 -16.24
C VAL A 329 5.38 17.38 -17.47
N SER A 330 5.69 18.66 -17.66
CA SER A 330 5.32 19.42 -18.85
C SER A 330 6.57 19.87 -19.61
N ILE A 331 6.48 19.85 -20.93
CA ILE A 331 7.46 20.46 -21.83
C ILE A 331 7.02 21.91 -22.06
N GLU A 332 7.79 22.87 -21.54
CA GLU A 332 7.46 24.30 -21.60
C GLU A 332 8.17 25.04 -22.73
N GLU A 333 9.34 24.56 -23.12
CA GLU A 333 10.14 25.10 -24.21
C GLU A 333 10.46 23.97 -25.21
N ASN A 334 10.63 24.33 -26.49
CA ASN A 334 11.10 23.37 -27.48
C ASN A 334 12.48 22.83 -27.09
N ILE A 335 12.57 21.51 -26.96
CA ILE A 335 13.80 20.82 -26.58
C ILE A 335 14.65 20.60 -27.83
N THR A 336 15.81 21.26 -27.89
CA THR A 336 16.73 21.19 -29.04
C THR A 336 17.86 20.20 -28.85
N THR A 337 18.06 19.70 -27.63
CA THR A 337 19.07 18.68 -27.33
C THR A 337 18.56 17.29 -27.72
N PRO A 338 19.45 16.37 -28.15
CA PRO A 338 19.04 15.02 -28.55
C PRO A 338 18.59 14.15 -27.37
N THR A 339 18.83 14.59 -26.14
CA THR A 339 18.56 13.85 -24.91
C THR A 339 18.11 14.82 -23.83
N VAL A 340 17.21 14.35 -22.98
CA VAL A 340 16.81 15.01 -21.73
C VAL A 340 17.12 14.08 -20.57
N CYS A 341 17.54 14.66 -19.45
CA CYS A 341 17.85 13.92 -18.25
C CYS A 341 16.88 14.31 -17.15
N PHE A 342 16.46 13.31 -16.38
CA PHE A 342 15.76 13.44 -15.12
C PHE A 342 16.68 12.95 -14.02
N GLN A 343 16.69 13.65 -12.89
CA GLN A 343 17.47 13.26 -11.73
C GLN A 343 16.62 13.38 -10.47
N THR A 344 16.32 12.24 -9.86
CA THR A 344 15.65 12.17 -8.56
C THR A 344 16.72 12.07 -7.48
N ALA A 345 16.70 12.98 -6.53
CA ALA A 345 17.54 12.95 -5.35
C ALA A 345 16.68 12.76 -4.10
N LEU A 346 16.98 11.71 -3.33
CA LEU A 346 16.39 11.40 -2.04
C LEU A 346 17.46 11.56 -0.97
N LEU A 347 17.39 12.65 -0.20
CA LEU A 347 18.21 12.82 1.00
C LEU A 347 17.44 12.18 2.15
N HIS A 348 18.04 11.19 2.83
CA HIS A 348 17.39 10.50 3.94
C HIS A 348 18.40 10.07 5.01
N THR A 349 17.88 9.69 6.16
CA THR A 349 18.62 9.03 7.24
C THR A 349 18.32 7.53 7.17
N THR A 350 19.32 6.66 7.17
CA THR A 350 19.12 5.21 7.25
C THR A 350 18.70 4.80 8.66
N CYS A 351 18.06 3.64 8.80
CA CYS A 351 17.77 3.06 10.11
C CYS A 351 19.01 2.70 10.95
N PHE A 352 20.22 2.79 10.38
CA PHE A 352 21.50 2.56 11.05
C PHE A 352 22.28 3.86 11.35
N GLY A 353 21.63 5.02 11.20
CA GLY A 353 22.19 6.30 11.65
C GLY A 353 23.09 7.03 10.66
N GLU A 354 22.96 6.74 9.38
CA GLU A 354 23.75 7.42 8.35
C GLU A 354 22.88 8.38 7.55
N ARG A 355 23.37 9.60 7.32
CA ARG A 355 22.75 10.54 6.37
C ARG A 355 23.26 10.23 4.97
N ARG A 356 22.35 9.86 4.07
CA ARG A 356 22.64 9.39 2.71
C ARG A 356 21.87 10.20 1.67
N ILE A 357 22.43 10.30 0.47
CA ILE A 357 21.75 10.88 -0.70
C ILE A 357 21.69 9.80 -1.78
N ARG A 358 20.50 9.26 -2.03
CA ARG A 358 20.27 8.37 -3.15
C ARG A 358 19.91 9.19 -4.39
N VAL A 359 20.63 8.95 -5.48
CA VAL A 359 20.45 9.66 -6.76
C VAL A 359 20.10 8.66 -7.85
N LEU A 360 19.02 8.93 -8.56
CA LEU A 360 18.58 8.17 -9.73
C LEU A 360 18.60 9.12 -10.93
N THR A 361 19.40 8.81 -11.95
CA THR A 361 19.51 9.59 -13.18
C THR A 361 18.97 8.80 -14.35
N LEU A 362 17.96 9.33 -15.03
CA LEU A 362 17.36 8.74 -16.23
C LEU A 362 17.59 9.67 -17.42
N ALA A 363 18.18 9.17 -18.49
CA ALA A 363 18.35 9.90 -19.75
C ALA A 363 17.41 9.32 -20.80
N LEU A 364 16.61 10.17 -21.44
CA LEU A 364 15.65 9.79 -22.48
C LEU A 364 15.97 10.52 -23.79
N PRO A 365 15.90 9.83 -24.94
CA PRO A 365 16.06 10.47 -26.24
C PRO A 365 14.90 11.42 -26.53
N VAL A 366 15.20 12.50 -27.25
CA VAL A 366 14.20 13.48 -27.71
C VAL A 366 13.86 13.18 -29.16
N THR A 367 12.58 13.17 -29.50
CA THR A 367 12.11 12.97 -30.87
C THR A 367 11.02 13.97 -31.22
N ASN A 368 10.99 14.37 -32.49
CA ASN A 368 9.88 15.09 -33.11
C ASN A 368 9.00 14.16 -33.97
N ASN A 369 9.30 12.86 -33.99
CA ASN A 369 8.59 11.85 -34.75
C ASN A 369 7.57 11.13 -33.85
N LEU A 370 6.28 11.27 -34.16
CA LEU A 370 5.22 10.63 -33.39
C LEU A 370 5.33 9.10 -33.40
N ASN A 371 5.85 8.48 -34.46
CA ASN A 371 6.05 7.03 -34.51
C ASN A 371 7.01 6.54 -33.42
N GLU A 372 8.13 7.26 -33.24
CA GLU A 372 9.13 6.94 -32.22
C GLU A 372 8.59 7.20 -30.81
N LEU A 373 7.81 8.28 -30.63
CA LEU A 373 7.15 8.59 -29.36
C LEU A 373 6.22 7.44 -28.93
N PHE A 374 5.32 7.00 -29.82
CA PHE A 374 4.40 5.91 -29.52
C PHE A 374 5.11 4.58 -29.34
N ALA A 375 6.17 4.29 -30.10
CA ALA A 375 6.95 3.06 -29.95
C ALA A 375 7.72 3.00 -28.61
N SER A 376 7.97 4.14 -27.98
CA SER A 376 8.72 4.24 -26.72
C SER A 376 7.83 4.36 -25.47
N ALA A 377 6.51 4.37 -25.64
CA ALA A 377 5.57 4.54 -24.54
C ALA A 377 5.46 3.28 -23.67
N ASP A 378 5.50 3.45 -22.34
CA ASP A 378 5.33 2.36 -21.39
C ASP A 378 3.87 2.33 -20.89
N GLN A 379 3.12 1.30 -21.30
CA GLN A 379 1.73 1.13 -20.89
C GLN A 379 1.56 0.97 -19.37
N LEU A 380 2.52 0.36 -18.66
CA LEU A 380 2.41 0.15 -17.21
C LEU A 380 2.61 1.48 -16.48
N ALA A 381 3.58 2.28 -16.90
CA ALA A 381 3.78 3.63 -16.35
C ALA A 381 2.56 4.53 -16.61
N ILE A 382 1.96 4.46 -17.81
CA ILE A 382 0.73 5.18 -18.14
C ILE A 382 -0.41 4.70 -17.24
N THR A 383 -0.61 3.39 -17.08
CA THR A 383 -1.64 2.85 -16.19
C THR A 383 -1.46 3.30 -14.74
N THR A 384 -0.23 3.30 -14.21
CA THR A 384 0.06 3.80 -12.86
C THR A 384 -0.29 5.28 -12.69
N LEU A 385 0.03 6.12 -13.67
CA LEU A 385 -0.36 7.53 -13.67
C LEU A 385 -1.89 7.68 -13.72
N LEU A 386 -2.56 6.93 -14.60
CA LEU A 386 -4.01 6.96 -14.73
C LEU A 386 -4.72 6.53 -13.44
N ALA A 387 -4.20 5.52 -12.73
CA ALA A 387 -4.71 5.09 -11.43
C ALA A 387 -4.66 6.23 -10.41
N ASN A 388 -3.50 6.89 -10.28
CA ASN A 388 -3.31 8.03 -9.38
C ASN A 388 -4.29 9.17 -9.71
N LYS A 389 -4.34 9.60 -10.98
CA LYS A 389 -5.23 10.68 -11.42
C LYS A 389 -6.72 10.35 -11.21
N ALA A 390 -7.11 9.09 -11.41
CA ALA A 390 -8.49 8.67 -11.20
C ALA A 390 -8.89 8.74 -9.72
N VAL A 391 -8.03 8.29 -8.81
CA VAL A 391 -8.28 8.41 -7.36
C VAL A 391 -8.36 9.87 -6.94
N GLU A 392 -7.41 10.72 -7.35
CA GLU A 392 -7.43 12.14 -7.01
C GLU A 392 -8.67 12.86 -7.53
N ARG A 393 -9.09 12.55 -8.76
CA ARG A 393 -10.33 13.07 -9.34
C ARG A 393 -11.56 12.61 -8.56
N SER A 394 -11.55 11.37 -8.08
CA SER A 394 -12.64 10.83 -7.26
C SER A 394 -12.78 11.53 -5.91
N LEU A 395 -11.66 11.97 -5.33
CA LEU A 395 -11.62 12.69 -4.05
C LEU A 395 -11.94 14.18 -4.19
N SER A 396 -11.63 14.78 -5.34
CA SER A 396 -11.85 16.21 -5.62
C SER A 396 -13.16 16.53 -6.34
N SER A 397 -13.73 15.56 -7.04
CA SER A 397 -14.99 15.68 -7.79
C SER A 397 -15.90 14.47 -7.55
N LYS A 398 -16.42 13.81 -8.59
CA LYS A 398 -17.25 12.60 -8.49
C LYS A 398 -16.50 11.37 -9.01
N LEU A 399 -16.93 10.19 -8.56
CA LEU A 399 -16.41 8.90 -9.03
C LEU A 399 -16.70 8.68 -10.53
N GLU A 400 -17.86 9.15 -11.00
CA GLU A 400 -18.24 9.15 -12.43
C GLU A 400 -17.25 9.99 -13.27
N ASP A 401 -16.93 11.21 -12.83
CA ASP A 401 -15.98 12.08 -13.53
C ASP A 401 -14.58 11.42 -13.66
N ALA A 402 -14.18 10.60 -12.68
CA ALA A 402 -12.95 9.82 -12.75
C ALA A 402 -13.01 8.71 -13.81
N ARG A 403 -14.13 7.98 -13.91
CA ARG A 403 -14.34 6.95 -14.94
C ARG A 403 -14.42 7.55 -16.34
N ASP A 404 -15.11 8.67 -16.49
CA ASP A 404 -15.21 9.39 -17.76
C ASP A 404 -13.85 9.93 -18.18
N ALA A 405 -13.06 10.46 -17.24
CA ALA A 405 -11.70 10.93 -17.51
C ALA A 405 -10.79 9.81 -18.04
N LEU A 406 -10.85 8.63 -17.41
CA LEU A 406 -10.10 7.45 -17.87
C LEU A 406 -10.52 7.04 -19.28
N SER A 407 -11.84 6.95 -19.52
CA SER A 407 -12.38 6.55 -20.81
C SER A 407 -12.02 7.52 -21.91
N ASN A 408 -12.19 8.83 -21.66
CA ASN A 408 -11.85 9.88 -22.61
C ASN A 408 -10.34 9.94 -22.87
N LYS A 409 -9.51 9.72 -21.85
CA LYS A 409 -8.05 9.68 -22.06
C LYS A 409 -7.62 8.53 -22.97
N MET A 410 -8.28 7.38 -22.89
CA MET A 410 -8.03 6.28 -23.82
C MET A 410 -8.43 6.62 -25.26
N VAL A 411 -9.59 7.26 -25.44
CA VAL A 411 -10.02 7.77 -26.76
C VAL A 411 -9.01 8.79 -27.30
N ASP A 412 -8.54 9.72 -26.47
CA ASP A 412 -7.52 10.71 -26.87
C ASP A 412 -6.23 10.04 -27.38
N ILE A 413 -5.71 9.04 -26.64
CA ILE A 413 -4.47 8.33 -27.00
C ILE A 413 -4.63 7.60 -28.34
N LEU A 414 -5.74 6.88 -28.50
CA LEU A 414 -6.04 6.13 -29.74
C LEU A 414 -6.29 7.06 -30.93
N GLY A 415 -7.01 8.17 -30.70
CA GLY A 415 -7.25 9.19 -31.72
C GLY A 415 -5.96 9.89 -32.16
N ALA A 416 -5.06 10.18 -31.22
CA ALA A 416 -3.73 10.73 -31.51
C ALA A 416 -2.87 9.75 -32.31
N TYR A 417 -2.91 8.45 -32.00
CA TYR A 417 -2.22 7.42 -32.78
C TYR A 417 -2.78 7.32 -34.19
N LYS A 418 -4.11 7.23 -34.33
CA LYS A 418 -4.78 7.12 -35.63
C LYS A 418 -4.46 8.31 -36.54
N SER A 419 -4.59 9.54 -36.03
CA SER A 419 -4.36 10.76 -36.82
C SER A 419 -2.87 11.02 -37.08
N GLY A 420 -2.01 10.83 -36.08
CA GLY A 420 -0.61 11.21 -36.13
C GLY A 420 0.36 10.14 -36.66
N VAL A 421 0.03 8.86 -36.52
CA VAL A 421 0.89 7.73 -36.93
C VAL A 421 0.35 7.02 -38.16
N LEU A 422 -0.94 6.64 -38.16
CA LEU A 422 -1.54 5.94 -39.30
C LEU A 422 -1.91 6.90 -40.45
N GLY A 423 -2.06 8.19 -40.14
CA GLY A 423 -2.40 9.25 -41.08
C GLY A 423 -3.89 9.32 -41.43
N SER A 424 -4.35 10.51 -41.80
CA SER A 424 -5.76 10.80 -42.10
C SER A 424 -6.32 10.13 -43.36
N GLN A 425 -5.49 9.40 -44.13
CA GLN A 425 -5.91 8.72 -45.37
C GLN A 425 -6.47 7.31 -45.13
N VAL A 426 -6.33 6.77 -43.92
CA VAL A 426 -7.11 5.59 -43.54
C VAL A 426 -8.54 6.10 -43.31
N GLY A 427 -9.46 5.73 -44.20
CA GLY A 427 -10.90 6.01 -44.04
C GLY A 427 -11.47 5.39 -42.74
N ALA A 428 -12.76 5.11 -42.68
CA ALA A 428 -13.31 4.32 -41.57
C ALA A 428 -12.67 2.91 -41.56
N SER A 429 -11.54 2.75 -40.87
CA SER A 429 -10.90 1.44 -40.69
C SER A 429 -11.83 0.58 -39.85
N PRO A 430 -12.14 -0.64 -40.27
CA PRO A 430 -12.93 -1.57 -39.46
C PRO A 430 -12.15 -2.06 -38.24
N GLN A 431 -10.85 -1.78 -38.13
CA GLN A 431 -9.97 -2.28 -37.08
C GLN A 431 -9.51 -1.16 -36.14
N LEU A 432 -9.56 -1.42 -34.84
CA LEU A 432 -8.88 -0.61 -33.83
C LEU A 432 -7.38 -0.98 -33.83
N GLN A 433 -6.52 0.02 -34.02
CA GLN A 433 -5.08 -0.18 -34.16
C GLN A 433 -4.31 0.69 -33.15
N ILE A 434 -3.28 0.10 -32.53
CA ILE A 434 -2.32 0.77 -31.65
C ILE A 434 -0.96 0.06 -31.77
N CYS A 435 0.13 0.70 -31.36
CA CYS A 435 1.46 0.09 -31.35
C CYS A 435 1.56 -1.09 -30.36
N ASN A 436 2.46 -2.03 -30.65
CA ASN A 436 2.61 -3.29 -29.90
C ASN A 436 2.88 -3.09 -28.40
N ASN A 437 3.66 -2.07 -28.03
CA ASN A 437 4.01 -1.75 -26.64
C ASN A 437 2.84 -1.17 -25.83
N LEU A 438 1.75 -0.75 -26.49
CA LEU A 438 0.52 -0.26 -25.86
C LEU A 438 -0.68 -1.21 -26.05
N LYS A 439 -0.47 -2.42 -26.58
CA LYS A 439 -1.56 -3.35 -26.92
C LYS A 439 -2.44 -3.74 -25.72
N LEU A 440 -1.88 -3.75 -24.50
CA LEU A 440 -2.62 -4.08 -23.27
C LEU A 440 -3.15 -2.83 -22.57
N LEU A 441 -2.79 -1.62 -23.00
CA LEU A 441 -3.26 -0.39 -22.37
C LEU A 441 -4.80 -0.29 -22.33
N PRO A 442 -5.55 -0.63 -23.40
CA PRO A 442 -7.01 -0.67 -23.34
C PRO A 442 -7.57 -1.71 -22.34
N LEU A 443 -6.86 -2.83 -22.14
CA LEU A 443 -7.25 -3.84 -21.16
C LEU A 443 -7.00 -3.33 -19.73
N LEU A 444 -5.84 -2.72 -19.49
CA LEU A 444 -5.49 -2.13 -18.19
C LEU A 444 -6.38 -0.94 -17.82
N SER A 445 -6.81 -0.14 -18.81
CA SER A 445 -7.80 0.92 -18.57
C SER A 445 -9.17 0.35 -18.18
N LEU A 446 -9.59 -0.76 -18.81
CA LEU A 446 -10.82 -1.45 -18.43
C LEU A 446 -10.70 -2.06 -17.04
N ALA A 447 -9.54 -2.64 -16.71
CA ALA A 447 -9.25 -3.15 -15.38
C ALA A 447 -9.43 -2.07 -14.31
N LEU A 448 -8.91 -0.86 -14.54
CA LEU A 448 -9.14 0.30 -13.66
C LEU A 448 -10.64 0.65 -13.53
N LEU A 449 -11.39 0.68 -14.64
CA LEU A 449 -12.83 0.97 -14.60
C LEU A 449 -13.63 -0.08 -13.82
N LYS A 450 -13.16 -1.34 -13.80
CA LYS A 450 -13.76 -2.46 -13.06
C LYS A 450 -13.22 -2.64 -11.65
N HIS A 451 -12.15 -1.93 -11.30
CA HIS A 451 -11.52 -2.07 -10.01
C HIS A 451 -12.42 -1.52 -8.89
N VAL A 452 -12.42 -2.17 -7.72
CA VAL A 452 -13.25 -1.81 -6.55
C VAL A 452 -13.11 -0.34 -6.13
N GLY A 453 -11.92 0.24 -6.35
CA GLY A 453 -11.64 1.65 -6.09
C GLY A 453 -12.40 2.65 -6.97
N LEU A 454 -12.88 2.25 -8.16
CA LEU A 454 -13.46 3.18 -9.15
C LEU A 454 -14.80 2.73 -9.73
N ARG A 455 -15.10 1.42 -9.71
CA ARG A 455 -16.31 0.87 -10.33
C ARG A 455 -17.56 1.38 -9.64
N GLU A 456 -18.60 1.56 -10.44
CA GLU A 456 -19.94 1.85 -9.96
C GLU A 456 -20.56 0.59 -9.35
N SER A 457 -20.94 0.68 -8.08
CA SER A 457 -21.60 -0.41 -7.39
C SER A 457 -22.29 0.10 -6.13
N SER A 458 -23.53 -0.34 -5.92
CA SER A 458 -24.30 -0.13 -4.69
C SER A 458 -23.96 -1.12 -3.57
N GLN A 459 -23.02 -2.04 -3.80
CA GLN A 459 -22.68 -3.13 -2.87
C GLN A 459 -21.29 -3.01 -2.25
N ILE A 460 -20.44 -2.09 -2.74
CA ILE A 460 -19.07 -1.91 -2.23
C ILE A 460 -19.10 -0.94 -1.05
N PRO A 461 -18.78 -1.40 0.18
CA PRO A 461 -18.71 -0.52 1.34
C PRO A 461 -17.67 0.58 1.15
N THR A 462 -17.94 1.76 1.72
CA THR A 462 -17.06 2.93 1.59
C THR A 462 -15.65 2.63 2.10
N ASP A 463 -15.50 1.94 3.24
CA ASP A 463 -14.19 1.60 3.79
C ASP A 463 -13.33 0.75 2.85
N LEU A 464 -13.94 -0.25 2.20
CA LEU A 464 -13.25 -1.11 1.24
C LEU A 464 -12.79 -0.30 0.02
N ARG A 465 -13.64 0.60 -0.48
CA ARG A 465 -13.29 1.48 -1.60
C ARG A 465 -12.18 2.45 -1.22
N SER A 466 -12.27 3.09 -0.06
CA SER A 466 -11.25 4.01 0.44
C SER A 466 -9.91 3.33 0.66
N TYR A 467 -9.90 2.10 1.19
CA TYR A 467 -8.67 1.30 1.31
C TYR A 467 -8.07 0.98 -0.06
N ALA A 468 -8.90 0.51 -1.00
CA ALA A 468 -8.45 0.22 -2.36
C ALA A 468 -7.89 1.46 -3.06
N MET A 469 -8.49 2.65 -2.86
CA MET A 469 -7.95 3.91 -3.35
C MET A 469 -6.59 4.24 -2.74
N CYS A 470 -6.35 3.94 -1.46
CA CYS A 470 -5.03 4.11 -0.85
C CYS A 470 -3.99 3.25 -1.58
N LEU A 471 -4.30 1.97 -1.81
CA LEU A 471 -3.40 1.04 -2.51
C LEU A 471 -3.12 1.46 -3.96
N LEU A 472 -4.15 1.91 -4.69
CA LEU A 472 -3.99 2.42 -6.07
C LEU A 472 -3.01 3.60 -6.16
N THR A 473 -2.89 4.40 -5.10
CA THR A 473 -2.01 5.59 -5.06
C THR A 473 -0.63 5.33 -4.47
N THR A 474 -0.40 4.18 -3.83
CA THR A 474 0.88 3.87 -3.16
C THR A 474 1.62 2.69 -3.76
N MET A 475 0.91 1.72 -4.36
CA MET A 475 1.55 0.52 -4.90
C MET A 475 2.51 0.85 -6.05
N PRO A 476 3.73 0.26 -6.06
CA PRO A 476 4.60 0.27 -7.22
C PRO A 476 3.97 -0.51 -8.36
N SER A 477 4.32 -0.15 -9.60
CA SER A 477 3.74 -0.76 -10.81
C SER A 477 3.82 -2.30 -10.80
N GLN A 478 4.87 -2.86 -10.21
CA GLN A 478 5.07 -4.31 -10.07
C GLN A 478 3.98 -4.99 -9.21
N LEU A 479 3.41 -4.28 -8.23
CA LEU A 479 2.33 -4.76 -7.37
C LEU A 479 0.96 -4.28 -7.85
N LEU A 480 0.88 -3.05 -8.40
CA LEU A 480 -0.35 -2.47 -8.92
C LEU A 480 -0.89 -3.28 -10.10
N ILE A 481 -0.04 -3.77 -10.99
CA ILE A 481 -0.51 -4.49 -12.19
C ILE A 481 -1.19 -5.82 -11.83
N PRO A 482 -0.63 -6.69 -10.98
CA PRO A 482 -1.36 -7.84 -10.43
C PRO A 482 -2.66 -7.45 -9.71
N TYR A 483 -2.70 -6.31 -9.02
CA TYR A 483 -3.90 -5.83 -8.34
C TYR A 483 -5.01 -5.39 -9.30
N LEU A 484 -4.66 -4.90 -10.50
CA LEU A 484 -5.61 -4.54 -11.55
C LEU A 484 -5.97 -5.74 -12.45
N HIS A 485 -4.97 -6.53 -12.82
CA HIS A 485 -5.08 -7.69 -13.69
C HIS A 485 -4.52 -8.92 -12.95
N PRO A 486 -5.35 -9.58 -12.14
CA PRO A 486 -4.93 -10.74 -11.36
C PRO A 486 -4.33 -11.85 -12.20
N ARG A 487 -3.47 -12.64 -11.55
CA ARG A 487 -2.91 -13.85 -12.16
C ARG A 487 -3.88 -15.00 -11.94
N PHE A 488 -4.34 -15.59 -13.02
CA PHE A 488 -5.32 -16.67 -13.00
C PHE A 488 -4.69 -17.95 -13.55
N TYR A 489 -4.74 -19.02 -12.78
CA TYR A 489 -4.08 -20.28 -13.09
C TYR A 489 -5.08 -21.43 -12.99
N SER A 490 -4.95 -22.40 -13.87
CA SER A 490 -5.63 -23.68 -13.69
C SER A 490 -4.78 -24.61 -12.84
N LEU A 491 -5.41 -25.23 -11.84
CA LEU A 491 -4.78 -26.20 -10.94
C LEU A 491 -5.04 -27.65 -11.37
N HIS A 492 -6.07 -27.90 -12.17
CA HIS A 492 -6.51 -29.26 -12.53
C HIS A 492 -5.85 -29.80 -13.81
N ASN A 493 -5.28 -28.91 -14.64
CA ASN A 493 -4.59 -29.27 -15.89
C ASN A 493 -3.12 -28.79 -15.90
N MET A 494 -2.50 -28.65 -14.72
CA MET A 494 -1.11 -28.23 -14.61
C MET A 494 -0.16 -29.26 -15.26
N PRO A 495 0.81 -28.80 -16.06
CA PRO A 495 1.91 -29.65 -16.52
C PRO A 495 2.65 -30.30 -15.34
N GLN A 496 3.24 -31.49 -15.55
CA GLN A 496 3.86 -32.27 -14.47
C GLN A 496 5.11 -31.58 -13.88
N GLU A 497 5.78 -30.77 -14.69
CA GLU A 497 6.96 -29.98 -14.33
C GLU A 497 6.64 -28.78 -13.43
N VAL A 498 5.39 -28.29 -13.44
CA VAL A 498 4.97 -27.17 -12.58
C VAL A 498 5.20 -27.56 -11.12
N GLY A 499 5.73 -26.65 -10.31
CA GLY A 499 6.05 -26.86 -8.91
C GLY A 499 7.31 -27.70 -8.64
N LEU A 500 8.07 -28.06 -9.68
CA LEU A 500 9.45 -28.56 -9.54
C LEU A 500 10.44 -27.40 -9.70
N TYR A 501 11.67 -27.60 -9.22
CA TYR A 501 12.77 -26.66 -9.45
C TYR A 501 13.28 -26.77 -10.88
N GLY A 502 13.11 -25.70 -11.66
CA GLY A 502 13.75 -25.48 -12.94
C GLY A 502 14.98 -24.57 -12.82
N PRO A 503 15.59 -24.18 -13.96
CA PRO A 503 16.80 -23.35 -14.00
C PRO A 503 16.62 -21.96 -13.36
N GLU A 504 15.40 -21.42 -13.36
CA GLU A 504 15.06 -20.08 -12.87
C GLU A 504 14.27 -20.11 -11.54
N GLY A 505 14.25 -21.27 -10.86
CA GLY A 505 13.48 -21.48 -9.63
C GLY A 505 12.26 -22.38 -9.86
N ILE A 506 11.23 -22.22 -9.03
CA ILE A 506 10.03 -23.05 -9.11
C ILE A 506 9.28 -22.75 -10.43
N ILE A 507 9.00 -23.79 -11.20
CA ILE A 507 8.26 -23.68 -12.46
C ILE A 507 6.79 -23.35 -12.12
N MET A 508 6.31 -22.18 -12.54
CA MET A 508 4.93 -21.76 -12.33
C MET A 508 4.03 -22.17 -13.50
N PRO A 509 2.72 -22.41 -13.27
CA PRO A 509 1.79 -22.67 -14.36
C PRO A 509 1.62 -21.43 -15.25
N GLN A 510 1.25 -21.63 -16.52
CA GLN A 510 1.00 -20.51 -17.43
C GLN A 510 -0.27 -19.76 -17.00
N PRO A 511 -0.24 -18.42 -16.86
CA PRO A 511 -1.44 -17.64 -16.59
C PRO A 511 -2.47 -17.75 -17.72
N MET A 512 -3.73 -17.83 -17.35
CA MET A 512 -4.90 -17.83 -18.21
C MET A 512 -5.51 -16.42 -18.31
N ASN A 513 -6.27 -16.19 -19.38
CA ASN A 513 -7.12 -15.00 -19.52
C ASN A 513 -8.17 -14.92 -18.41
N LEU A 514 -8.50 -13.69 -18.02
CA LEU A 514 -9.48 -13.40 -16.97
C LEU A 514 -10.90 -13.38 -17.54
N SER A 515 -11.33 -14.51 -18.12
CA SER A 515 -12.65 -14.70 -18.71
C SER A 515 -13.34 -15.97 -18.20
N SER A 516 -14.66 -15.91 -18.00
CA SER A 516 -15.48 -17.05 -17.59
C SER A 516 -15.50 -18.18 -18.61
N GLU A 517 -15.17 -17.90 -19.87
CA GLU A 517 -15.02 -18.92 -20.93
C GLU A 517 -13.95 -19.98 -20.59
N LYS A 518 -13.06 -19.67 -19.64
CA LYS A 518 -11.99 -20.57 -19.19
C LYS A 518 -12.43 -21.54 -18.09
N PHE A 519 -13.65 -21.40 -17.56
CA PHE A 519 -14.13 -22.21 -16.45
C PHE A 519 -14.75 -23.52 -16.93
N GLU A 520 -14.33 -24.60 -16.30
CA GLU A 520 -14.85 -25.95 -16.47
C GLU A 520 -15.55 -26.39 -15.18
N ARG A 521 -16.65 -27.15 -15.31
CA ARG A 521 -17.39 -27.64 -14.14
C ARG A 521 -16.56 -28.57 -13.24
N ASN A 522 -15.62 -29.29 -13.83
CA ASN A 522 -14.67 -30.18 -13.16
C ASN A 522 -13.32 -29.51 -12.84
N GLY A 523 -13.20 -28.20 -13.08
CA GLY A 523 -11.96 -27.47 -12.90
C GLY A 523 -11.72 -27.01 -11.45
N ALA A 524 -10.45 -26.87 -11.12
CA ALA A 524 -9.98 -26.07 -9.98
C ALA A 524 -9.02 -24.99 -10.47
N TYR A 525 -9.11 -23.79 -9.91
CA TYR A 525 -8.34 -22.63 -10.36
C TYR A 525 -7.80 -21.80 -9.20
N LEU A 526 -6.65 -21.14 -9.39
CA LEU A 526 -6.07 -20.18 -8.46
C LEU A 526 -6.12 -18.78 -9.08
N LEU A 527 -6.56 -17.78 -8.32
CA LEU A 527 -6.52 -16.37 -8.70
C LEU A 527 -5.79 -15.58 -7.63
N GLU A 528 -4.78 -14.80 -7.99
CA GLU A 528 -3.98 -13.97 -7.07
C GLU A 528 -3.87 -12.54 -7.60
N ASP A 529 -4.25 -11.56 -6.78
CA ASP A 529 -4.26 -10.13 -7.12
C ASP A 529 -3.23 -9.31 -6.30
N GLY A 530 -2.33 -9.98 -5.57
CA GLY A 530 -1.38 -9.33 -4.66
C GLY A 530 -1.95 -8.88 -3.30
N GLN A 531 -3.26 -8.97 -3.07
CA GLN A 531 -3.93 -8.68 -1.79
C GLN A 531 -4.70 -9.89 -1.23
N ASN A 532 -5.19 -10.72 -2.14
CA ASN A 532 -6.03 -11.89 -1.92
C ASN A 532 -5.57 -13.01 -2.85
N ILE A 533 -5.71 -14.24 -2.38
CA ILE A 533 -5.50 -15.44 -3.17
C ILE A 533 -6.78 -16.26 -3.08
N PHE A 534 -7.42 -16.58 -4.19
CA PHE A 534 -8.62 -17.40 -4.26
C PHE A 534 -8.32 -18.74 -4.93
N ILE A 535 -8.99 -19.79 -4.47
CA ILE A 535 -9.06 -21.10 -5.10
C ILE A 535 -10.52 -21.34 -5.45
N TRP A 536 -10.83 -21.36 -6.74
CA TRP A 536 -12.14 -21.74 -7.23
C TRP A 536 -12.23 -23.25 -7.40
N ILE A 537 -13.24 -23.89 -6.80
CA ILE A 537 -13.52 -25.31 -6.94
C ILE A 537 -14.85 -25.50 -7.69
N GLY A 538 -14.77 -26.10 -8.89
CA GLY A 538 -15.93 -26.46 -9.70
C GLY A 538 -16.72 -27.63 -9.10
N ARG A 539 -18.03 -27.65 -9.36
CA ARG A 539 -18.97 -28.61 -8.76
C ARG A 539 -18.70 -30.08 -9.11
N GLN A 540 -18.09 -30.33 -10.26
CA GLN A 540 -17.76 -31.68 -10.74
C GLN A 540 -16.27 -31.99 -10.60
N VAL A 541 -15.56 -31.27 -9.72
CA VAL A 541 -14.13 -31.51 -9.47
C VAL A 541 -13.89 -32.96 -9.04
N SER A 542 -12.76 -33.54 -9.46
CA SER A 542 -12.44 -34.91 -9.10
C SER A 542 -12.22 -35.03 -7.58
N PRO A 543 -12.73 -36.09 -6.92
CA PRO A 543 -12.47 -36.35 -5.50
C PRO A 543 -10.98 -36.42 -5.15
N GLN A 544 -10.17 -36.96 -6.07
CA GLN A 544 -8.71 -37.03 -5.91
C GLN A 544 -8.09 -35.63 -5.77
N LEU A 545 -8.51 -34.68 -6.61
CA LEU A 545 -8.01 -33.30 -6.52
C LEU A 545 -8.46 -32.60 -5.23
N CYS A 546 -9.66 -32.89 -4.73
CA CYS A 546 -10.09 -32.40 -3.41
C CYS A 546 -9.23 -32.97 -2.28
N ALA A 547 -8.89 -34.26 -2.34
CA ALA A 547 -8.05 -34.90 -1.35
C ALA A 547 -6.62 -34.33 -1.39
N ASP A 548 -6.05 -34.21 -2.59
CA ASP A 548 -4.68 -33.77 -2.79
C ASP A 548 -4.47 -32.28 -2.48
N LEU A 549 -5.48 -31.42 -2.71
CA LEU A 549 -5.39 -29.98 -2.49
C LEU A 549 -5.88 -29.55 -1.10
N LEU A 550 -6.99 -30.11 -0.64
CA LEU A 550 -7.79 -29.58 0.48
C LEU A 550 -7.99 -30.57 1.62
N ASN A 551 -7.42 -31.78 1.54
CA ASN A 551 -7.65 -32.87 2.50
C ASN A 551 -9.14 -33.19 2.71
N ALA A 552 -9.93 -33.12 1.63
CA ALA A 552 -11.36 -33.38 1.62
C ALA A 552 -11.65 -34.58 0.70
N ASN A 553 -12.48 -35.53 1.13
CA ASN A 553 -12.73 -36.75 0.35
C ASN A 553 -13.61 -36.50 -0.88
N SER A 554 -14.35 -35.39 -0.91
CA SER A 554 -15.21 -35.01 -2.03
C SER A 554 -15.50 -33.51 -2.02
N TYR A 555 -16.14 -33.03 -3.08
CA TYR A 555 -16.60 -31.65 -3.21
C TYR A 555 -17.53 -31.22 -2.05
N GLU A 556 -18.38 -32.13 -1.57
CA GLU A 556 -19.33 -31.88 -0.49
C GLU A 556 -18.63 -31.53 0.84
N GLU A 557 -17.47 -32.13 1.11
CA GLU A 557 -16.68 -31.88 2.32
C GLU A 557 -15.87 -30.57 2.28
N VAL A 558 -15.70 -29.97 1.10
CA VAL A 558 -14.98 -28.70 0.95
C VAL A 558 -15.75 -27.54 1.60
N ARG A 559 -15.11 -26.90 2.58
CA ARG A 559 -15.63 -25.70 3.24
C ARG A 559 -15.27 -24.44 2.45
N SER A 560 -16.27 -23.61 2.16
CA SER A 560 -16.07 -22.30 1.53
C SER A 560 -15.65 -21.27 2.58
N GLY A 561 -14.79 -20.32 2.19
CA GLY A 561 -14.37 -19.21 3.04
C GLY A 561 -12.84 -19.10 3.17
N LYS A 562 -12.42 -18.27 4.13
CA LYS A 562 -11.02 -18.19 4.52
C LYS A 562 -10.59 -19.53 5.10
N ALA A 563 -9.45 -20.03 4.62
CA ALA A 563 -8.86 -21.26 5.12
C ALA A 563 -7.34 -21.16 5.06
N THR A 564 -6.68 -21.85 5.98
CA THR A 564 -5.27 -22.19 5.85
C THR A 564 -5.19 -23.52 5.10
N LEU A 565 -4.39 -23.60 4.03
CA LEU A 565 -4.25 -24.87 3.32
C LEU A 565 -3.56 -25.91 4.20
N PRO A 566 -4.03 -27.17 4.18
CA PRO A 566 -3.39 -28.23 4.94
C PRO A 566 -2.00 -28.48 4.36
N GLN A 567 -1.00 -28.61 5.24
CA GLN A 567 0.32 -29.12 4.84
C GLN A 567 0.20 -30.64 4.66
N LEU A 568 -0.02 -31.08 3.43
CA LEU A 568 -0.07 -32.51 3.11
C LEU A 568 1.26 -32.96 2.53
N ASP A 569 1.66 -34.17 2.89
CA ASP A 569 2.86 -34.81 2.33
C ASP A 569 2.54 -35.42 0.96
N ASN A 570 2.10 -34.57 0.03
CA ASN A 570 1.91 -34.92 -1.35
C ASN A 570 2.49 -33.81 -2.26
N PRO A 571 2.95 -34.15 -3.48
CA PRO A 571 3.58 -33.17 -4.37
C PRO A 571 2.68 -31.99 -4.75
N PHE A 572 1.36 -32.14 -4.69
CA PHE A 572 0.39 -31.14 -5.12
C PHE A 572 0.14 -30.06 -4.05
N SER A 573 -0.04 -30.48 -2.80
CA SER A 573 -0.29 -29.62 -1.63
C SER A 573 0.92 -28.76 -1.25
N GLN A 574 2.13 -29.29 -1.36
CA GLN A 574 3.37 -28.55 -1.06
C GLN A 574 3.57 -27.29 -1.94
N ARG A 575 2.76 -27.12 -2.99
CA ARG A 575 2.91 -26.06 -4.00
C ARG A 575 1.99 -24.84 -3.80
N ILE A 576 1.04 -24.86 -2.86
CA ILE A 576 -0.08 -23.88 -2.85
C ILE A 576 -0.41 -23.39 -1.43
N ASN A 577 -0.80 -22.11 -1.26
CA ASN A 577 -1.45 -21.49 -0.06
C ASN A 577 -2.50 -20.44 -0.50
N ALA A 578 -3.77 -20.46 -0.04
CA ALA A 578 -4.85 -19.55 -0.51
C ALA A 578 -6.23 -19.59 0.24
N ILE A 579 -7.16 -18.68 -0.10
CA ILE A 579 -8.61 -18.64 0.29
C ILE A 579 -9.43 -19.56 -0.64
N ILE A 580 -10.46 -20.25 -0.15
CA ILE A 580 -11.25 -21.22 -0.94
C ILE A 580 -12.65 -20.68 -1.29
N VAL A 581 -13.02 -20.79 -2.57
CA VAL A 581 -14.32 -20.41 -3.15
C VAL A 581 -14.94 -21.63 -3.84
N LYS A 582 -16.16 -21.99 -3.43
CA LYS A 582 -16.93 -23.11 -3.98
C LYS A 582 -18.00 -22.61 -4.95
N GLU A 583 -18.22 -23.32 -6.08
CA GLU A 583 -19.18 -22.89 -7.12
C GLU A 583 -20.62 -22.68 -6.59
N ASP A 584 -21.08 -23.53 -5.67
CA ASP A 584 -22.36 -23.42 -4.95
C ASP A 584 -22.20 -22.95 -3.49
N GLY A 585 -21.06 -22.36 -3.15
CA GLY A 585 -20.77 -21.79 -1.84
C GLY A 585 -21.44 -20.43 -1.61
N ASP A 586 -20.84 -19.65 -0.71
CA ASP A 586 -21.34 -18.30 -0.39
C ASP A 586 -21.40 -17.43 -1.66
N GLN A 587 -22.61 -16.96 -1.98
CA GLN A 587 -22.87 -16.12 -3.15
C GLN A 587 -22.00 -14.86 -3.14
N SER A 588 -21.71 -14.29 -1.98
CA SER A 588 -20.87 -13.09 -1.86
C SER A 588 -19.42 -13.34 -2.27
N LEU A 589 -18.82 -14.47 -1.83
CA LEU A 589 -17.47 -14.88 -2.20
C LEU A 589 -17.37 -15.21 -3.68
N ARG A 590 -18.39 -15.88 -4.22
CA ARG A 590 -18.49 -16.16 -5.66
C ARG A 590 -18.55 -14.86 -6.46
N LEU A 591 -19.43 -13.92 -6.10
CA LEU A 591 -19.53 -12.64 -6.78
C LEU A 591 -18.23 -11.83 -6.67
N TRP A 592 -17.57 -11.86 -5.51
CA TRP A 592 -16.28 -11.20 -5.32
C TRP A 592 -15.21 -11.80 -6.23
N PHE A 593 -15.07 -13.12 -6.26
CA PHE A 593 -14.17 -13.81 -7.17
C PHE A 593 -14.46 -13.46 -8.63
N MET A 594 -15.73 -13.58 -9.07
CA MET A 594 -16.14 -13.26 -10.43
C MET A 594 -15.87 -11.81 -10.82
N SER A 595 -15.81 -10.90 -9.84
CA SER A 595 -15.49 -9.50 -10.10
C SER A 595 -14.04 -9.25 -10.52
N HIS A 596 -13.15 -10.25 -10.37
CA HIS A 596 -11.77 -10.25 -10.88
C HIS A 596 -11.64 -10.81 -12.31
N ILE A 597 -12.73 -11.36 -12.86
CA ILE A 597 -12.80 -11.86 -14.24
C ILE A 597 -13.07 -10.66 -15.16
N ILE A 598 -12.06 -9.79 -15.27
CA ILE A 598 -12.20 -8.43 -15.83
C ILE A 598 -12.46 -8.39 -17.34
N GLU A 599 -12.27 -9.49 -18.08
CA GLU A 599 -12.58 -9.52 -19.51
C GLU A 599 -14.09 -9.66 -19.77
N ASP A 600 -14.84 -10.16 -18.78
CA ASP A 600 -16.27 -10.42 -18.92
C ASP A 600 -17.12 -9.18 -18.62
N ARG A 601 -18.36 -9.17 -19.09
CA ARG A 601 -19.29 -8.08 -18.78
C ARG A 601 -19.67 -8.11 -17.29
N THR A 602 -19.67 -6.94 -16.66
CA THR A 602 -20.26 -6.73 -15.33
C THR A 602 -21.56 -5.92 -15.46
N ASP A 603 -22.30 -5.75 -14.36
CA ASP A 603 -23.60 -5.07 -14.38
C ASP A 603 -23.54 -3.66 -14.98
N THR A 604 -22.49 -2.90 -14.67
CA THR A 604 -22.33 -1.49 -15.05
C THR A 604 -21.21 -1.26 -16.07
N VAL A 605 -20.34 -2.25 -16.33
CA VAL A 605 -19.16 -2.07 -17.19
C VAL A 605 -19.11 -3.14 -18.29
N MET A 606 -18.74 -2.71 -19.49
CA MET A 606 -18.63 -3.52 -20.71
C MET A 606 -17.67 -4.71 -20.56
N SER A 607 -17.89 -5.78 -21.34
CA SER A 607 -16.84 -6.80 -21.56
C SER A 607 -15.66 -6.19 -22.32
N TYR A 608 -14.51 -6.87 -22.35
CA TYR A 608 -13.34 -6.37 -23.06
C TYR A 608 -13.60 -6.19 -24.56
N GLN A 609 -14.31 -7.13 -25.20
CA GLN A 609 -14.68 -6.99 -26.61
C GLN A 609 -15.61 -5.79 -26.85
N GLN A 610 -16.59 -5.57 -25.98
CA GLN A 610 -17.49 -4.42 -26.05
C GLN A 610 -16.75 -3.10 -25.80
N TRP A 611 -15.78 -3.10 -24.89
CA TRP A 611 -14.94 -1.95 -24.59
C TRP A 611 -14.08 -1.56 -25.79
N LEU A 612 -13.44 -2.52 -26.45
CA LEU A 612 -12.69 -2.28 -27.68
C LEU A 612 -13.60 -1.75 -28.81
N ALA A 613 -14.81 -2.28 -28.94
CA ALA A 613 -15.79 -1.75 -29.89
C ALA A 613 -16.18 -0.30 -29.56
N ASN A 614 -16.43 0.01 -28.27
CA ASN A 614 -16.74 1.36 -27.84
C ASN A 614 -15.61 2.36 -28.12
N LEU A 615 -14.36 1.97 -27.84
CA LEU A 615 -13.18 2.77 -28.15
C LEU A 615 -12.93 2.96 -29.65
N LYS A 616 -13.42 2.04 -30.48
CA LYS A 616 -13.33 2.16 -31.94
C LYS A 616 -14.38 3.12 -32.50
N ASP A 617 -15.58 3.11 -31.92
CA ASP A 617 -16.72 3.89 -32.40
C ASP A 617 -16.61 5.38 -32.00
N LYS A 618 -15.95 5.66 -30.88
CA LYS A 618 -15.58 7.02 -30.44
C LYS A 618 -14.31 7.49 -31.14
#